data_AF-A0A6C0J5N7-F1
#
_entry.id   AF-A0A6C0J5N7-F1
#
_cell.length_a   1.000
_cell.length_b   1.000
_cell.length_c   1.000
_cell.angle_alpha   90.00
_cell.angle_beta   90.00
_cell.angle_gamma   90.00
#
_symmetry.space_group_name_H-M   'P 1'
#
loop_
_entity.id
_entity.type
_entity.pdbx_description
1 polymer ?
#
loop_
_entity_poly.entity_id
_entity_poly.type
_entity_poly.pdbx_seq_one_letter_code
_entity_poly.pdbx_strand_id
1 'polypeptide(L)'
;MEKLLLIAAIVTFLFTIFKVIEMKYVAKQWTPLKYVIRDASMVFGASFVGLFGFFQINGTMNDFMNVVTDGKALNLKATQVFTDEPGF
;
A
#
# COMPACT_ATOMS: atom_id res chain seq x y z
N MET A 1 3.20 7.47 1.31
CA MET A 1 4.15 6.59 2.03
C MET A 1 3.78 6.42 3.50
N GLU A 2 3.50 7.48 4.24
CA GLU A 2 3.18 7.41 5.68
C GLU A 2 1.98 6.51 6.01
N LYS A 3 0.87 6.65 5.27
CA LYS A 3 -0.32 5.77 5.40
C LYS A 3 -0.02 4.29 5.12
N LEU A 4 0.95 4.04 4.25
CA LEU A 4 1.32 2.71 3.77
C LEU A 4 2.12 1.96 4.84
N LEU A 5 3.06 2.65 5.48
CA LEU A 5 3.77 2.18 6.67
C LEU A 5 2.82 1.92 7.85
N LEU A 6 1.84 2.81 8.08
CA LEU A 6 0.87 2.65 9.16
C LEU A 6 0.01 1.39 8.98
N ILE A 7 -0.49 1.13 7.76
CA ILE A 7 -1.27 -0.08 7.47
C ILE A 7 -0.39 -1.33 7.61
N ALA A 8 0.83 -1.33 7.08
CA ALA A 8 1.75 -2.45 7.23
C ALA A 8 2.06 -2.76 8.70
N ALA A 9 2.26 -1.74 9.53
CA ALA A 9 2.47 -1.90 10.97
C ALA A 9 1.24 -2.46 11.71
N ILE A 10 0.03 -2.08 11.31
CA ILE A 10 -1.21 -2.63 11.88
C ILE A 10 -1.34 -4.11 11.53
N VAL A 11 -1.08 -4.47 10.26
CA VAL A 11 -1.17 -5.88 9.80
C VAL A 11 -0.19 -6.77 10.55
N THR A 12 1.06 -6.32 10.75
CA THR A 12 2.05 -7.09 11.50
C THR A 12 1.73 -7.19 12.98
N PHE A 13 1.18 -6.12 13.57
CA PHE A 13 0.72 -6.15 14.95
C PHE A 13 -0.41 -7.17 15.14
N LEU A 14 -1.41 -7.16 14.26
CA LEU A 14 -2.49 -8.16 14.27
C LEU A 14 -1.96 -9.58 14.08
N PHE A 15 -1.06 -9.80 13.12
CA PHE A 15 -0.41 -11.10 12.93
C PHE A 15 0.29 -11.59 14.20
N THR A 16 1.02 -10.69 14.89
CA THR A 16 1.73 -11.02 16.13
C THR A 16 0.75 -11.45 17.23
N ILE A 17 -0.38 -10.74 17.39
CA ILE A 17 -1.44 -11.12 18.33
C ILE A 17 -1.98 -12.52 17.99
N PHE A 18 -2.33 -12.77 16.73
CA PHE A 18 -2.82 -14.09 16.32
C PHE A 18 -1.80 -15.20 16.57
N LYS A 19 -0.51 -14.93 16.32
CA LYS A 19 0.56 -15.90 16.57
C LYS A 19 0.72 -16.21 18.06
N VAL A 20 0.55 -15.21 18.94
CA VAL A 20 0.55 -15.40 20.40
C VAL A 20 -0.68 -16.21 20.84
N ILE A 21 -1.86 -15.94 20.28
CA ILE A 21 -3.08 -16.71 20.54
C ILE A 21 -2.90 -18.17 20.09
N GLU A 22 -2.33 -18.40 18.91
CA GLU A 22 -2.04 -19.75 18.39
C GLU A 22 -1.12 -20.53 19.33
N MET A 23 -0.05 -19.91 19.83
CA MET A 23 0.85 -20.53 20.80
C MET A 23 0.15 -20.88 22.12
N LYS A 24 -0.72 -19.98 22.59
CA LYS A 24 -1.41 -20.13 23.87
C LYS A 24 -2.51 -21.20 23.83
N TYR A 25 -3.30 -21.26 22.76
CA TYR A 25 -4.52 -22.09 22.73
C TYR A 25 -4.45 -23.29 21.79
N VAL A 26 -3.73 -23.20 20.67
CA VAL A 26 -3.70 -24.26 19.65
C VAL A 26 -2.50 -25.17 19.84
N ALA A 27 -1.29 -24.61 19.80
CA ALA A 27 -0.07 -25.39 19.90
C ALA A 27 0.21 -25.87 21.34
N LYS A 28 -0.29 -25.15 22.36
CA LYS A 28 -0.02 -25.38 23.80
C LYS A 28 1.47 -25.51 24.15
N GLN A 29 2.34 -25.11 23.24
CA GLN A 29 3.79 -25.17 23.35
C GLN A 29 4.34 -23.78 23.06
N TRP A 30 5.20 -23.30 23.94
CA TRP A 30 5.91 -22.04 23.75
C TRP A 30 7.02 -22.24 22.72
N THR A 31 6.74 -21.93 21.46
CA THR A 31 7.79 -21.82 20.46
C THR A 31 8.68 -20.61 20.78
N PRO A 32 10.00 -20.71 20.58
CA PRO A 32 10.90 -19.63 20.97
C PRO A 32 10.64 -18.36 20.16
N LEU A 33 10.67 -17.22 20.85
CA LEU A 33 10.27 -15.90 20.34
C LEU A 33 11.03 -15.49 19.05
N LYS A 34 12.22 -16.04 18.83
CA LYS A 34 13.01 -15.86 17.60
C LYS A 34 12.22 -16.22 16.31
N TYR A 35 11.37 -17.24 16.36
CA TYR A 35 10.58 -17.63 15.20
C TYR A 35 9.44 -16.64 14.94
N VAL A 36 8.83 -16.10 16.01
CA VAL A 36 7.77 -15.08 15.89
C VAL A 36 8.30 -13.81 15.27
N ILE A 37 9.48 -13.35 15.70
CA ILE A 37 10.09 -12.13 15.17
C ILE A 37 10.44 -12.31 13.68
N ARG A 38 10.98 -13.47 13.30
CA ARG A 38 11.27 -13.81 11.90
C ARG A 38 10.00 -13.82 11.06
N ASP A 39 8.95 -14.46 11.54
CA ASP A 39 7.71 -14.58 10.79
C ASP A 39 7.02 -13.20 10.69
N ALA A 40 7.06 -12.38 11.75
CA ALA A 40 6.55 -11.02 11.75
C ALA A 40 7.32 -10.10 10.78
N SER A 41 8.65 -10.24 10.65
CA SER A 41 9.43 -9.45 9.68
C SER A 41 9.14 -9.87 8.24
N MET A 42 8.90 -11.16 7.98
CA MET A 42 8.44 -11.63 6.68
C MET A 42 7.07 -11.07 6.31
N VAL A 43 6.11 -11.07 7.25
CA VAL A 43 4.77 -10.49 7.04
C VAL A 43 4.84 -8.97 6.84
N PHE A 44 5.72 -8.28 7.55
CA PHE A 44 5.97 -6.85 7.33
C PHE A 44 6.44 -6.58 5.90
N GLY A 45 7.47 -7.31 5.46
CA GLY A 45 8.01 -7.16 4.10
C GLY A 45 6.97 -7.48 3.03
N ALA A 46 6.25 -8.58 3.18
CA ALA A 46 5.22 -9.00 2.23
C ALA A 46 4.07 -7.98 2.14
N SER A 47 3.57 -7.51 3.28
CA SER A 47 2.50 -6.50 3.31
C SER A 47 2.96 -5.15 2.76
N PHE A 48 4.19 -4.74 3.06
CA PHE A 48 4.75 -3.49 2.54
C PHE A 48 4.90 -3.53 1.01
N VAL A 49 5.48 -4.59 0.46
CA VAL A 49 5.62 -4.76 -1.00
C VAL A 49 4.26 -4.87 -1.69
N GLY A 50 3.32 -5.63 -1.11
CA GLY A 50 1.97 -5.77 -1.65
C GLY A 50 1.20 -4.45 -1.67
N LEU A 51 1.24 -3.69 -0.57
CA LEU A 51 0.63 -2.37 -0.50
C LEU A 51 1.33 -1.37 -1.43
N PHE A 52 2.66 -1.42 -1.54
CA PHE A 52 3.41 -0.56 -2.44
C PHE A 52 3.01 -0.80 -3.90
N GLY A 53 2.95 -2.06 -4.33
CA GLY A 53 2.45 -2.43 -5.65
C GLY A 53 1.00 -2.00 -5.87
N PHE A 54 0.12 -2.22 -4.89
CA PHE A 54 -1.27 -1.80 -4.96
C PHE A 54 -1.40 -0.28 -5.14
N PHE A 55 -0.68 0.53 -4.37
CA PHE A 55 -0.73 1.99 -4.50
C PHE A 55 -0.21 2.48 -5.85
N GLN A 56 0.83 1.84 -6.40
CA GLN A 56 1.36 2.18 -7.72
C GLN A 56 0.35 1.85 -8.84
N ILE A 57 -0.34 0.72 -8.71
CA ILE A 57 -1.34 0.30 -9.69
C ILE A 57 -2.63 1.12 -9.56
N ASN A 58 -3.05 1.52 -8.36
CA ASN A 58 -4.29 2.30 -8.17
C ASN A 58 -4.27 3.66 -8.86
N GLY A 59 -3.13 4.37 -8.88
CA GLY A 59 -3.01 5.61 -9.66
C GLY A 59 -3.22 5.35 -11.15
N THR A 60 -2.54 4.31 -11.67
CA THR A 60 -2.62 3.92 -13.09
C THR A 60 -4.02 3.40 -13.48
N MET A 61 -4.67 2.64 -12.60
CA MET A 61 -6.00 2.07 -12.82
C MET A 61 -7.09 3.15 -12.77
N ASN A 62 -7.01 4.10 -11.83
CA ASN A 62 -7.93 5.23 -11.81
C ASN A 62 -7.78 6.08 -13.08
N ASP A 63 -6.55 6.36 -13.52
CA ASP A 63 -6.33 7.12 -14.76
C ASP A 63 -6.83 6.35 -15.99
N PHE A 64 -6.57 5.05 -16.07
CA PHE A 64 -7.10 4.19 -17.15
C PHE A 64 -8.63 4.15 -17.15
N MET A 65 -9.27 3.97 -15.99
CA MET A 65 -10.72 3.98 -15.87
C MET A 65 -11.31 5.37 -16.19
N ASN A 66 -10.61 6.46 -15.88
CA ASN A 66 -11.04 7.82 -16.23
C ASN A 66 -10.98 8.07 -17.74
N VAL A 67 -9.94 7.56 -18.42
CA VAL A 67 -9.78 7.61 -19.88
C VAL A 67 -10.83 6.74 -20.59
N VAL A 68 -11.09 5.53 -20.09
CA VAL A 68 -12.05 4.60 -20.69
C VAL A 68 -13.51 5.02 -20.46
N THR A 69 -13.79 5.71 -19.35
CA THR A 69 -15.16 6.12 -18.97
C THR A 69 -15.50 7.56 -19.40
N ASP A 70 -14.67 8.19 -20.24
CA ASP A 70 -14.85 9.56 -20.75
C ASP A 70 -15.09 10.62 -19.64
N GLY A 71 -14.53 10.35 -18.45
CA GLY A 71 -14.54 11.29 -17.33
C GLY A 71 -13.51 12.37 -17.61
N LYS A 72 -13.92 13.47 -18.22
CA LYS A 72 -13.10 14.67 -18.45
C LYS A 72 -12.49 15.19 -17.14
N ALA A 73 -11.35 14.65 -16.76
CA ALA A 73 -10.38 15.27 -15.88
C ALA A 73 -8.99 15.10 -16.51
N LEU A 74 -8.88 15.51 -17.78
CA LEU A 74 -7.57 15.84 -18.35
C LEU A 74 -6.93 16.86 -17.41
N ASN A 75 -5.78 16.52 -16.83
CA ASN A 75 -5.03 17.43 -15.99
C ASN A 75 -4.55 18.60 -16.87
N LEU A 76 -5.38 19.65 -16.95
CA LEU A 76 -5.19 20.82 -17.81
C LEU A 76 -3.88 21.58 -17.54
N LYS A 77 -3.12 21.25 -16.47
CA LYS A 77 -1.79 21.82 -16.24
C LYS A 77 -0.81 21.53 -17.38
N ALA A 78 -0.98 20.44 -18.14
CA ALA A 78 -0.08 20.10 -19.24
C ALA A 78 -0.39 20.84 -20.56
N THR A 79 -1.55 21.48 -20.68
CA THR A 79 -1.96 22.18 -21.92
C THR A 79 -2.00 23.68 -21.67
N GLN A 80 -0.88 24.25 -21.23
CA GLN A 80 -0.68 25.70 -21.28
C GLN A 80 -0.48 26.06 -22.75
N VAL A 81 -1.57 26.29 -23.47
CA VAL A 81 -1.49 26.95 -24.78
C VAL A 81 -1.02 28.37 -24.49
N PHE A 82 0.17 28.72 -24.96
CA PHE A 82 0.67 30.09 -24.93
C PHE A 82 -0.26 30.96 -25.78
N THR A 83 -1.25 31.58 -25.14
CA THR A 83 -2.12 32.60 -25.73
C THR A 83 -1.64 34.00 -25.33
N ASP A 84 -0.32 34.21 -25.28
CA ASP A 84 0.16 35.59 -25.19
C ASP A 84 0.00 36.23 -26.58
N GLU A 85 -0.61 37.41 -26.57
CA GLU A 85 -0.87 38.25 -27.72
C GLU A 85 0.47 38.51 -28.44
N PRO A 86 0.56 38.35 -29.79
CA PRO A 86 1.82 38.57 -30.48
C PRO A 86 2.21 40.04 -30.30
N GLY A 87 3.24 40.27 -29.48
CA GLY A 87 3.87 41.57 -29.35
C GLY A 87 4.50 41.94 -30.70
N PHE A 88 3.77 42.73 -31.48
CA PHE A 88 4.32 43.50 -32.60
C PHE A 88 5.09 44.70 -32.07
#